data_AF-M8B2G6-F1
#
_entry.id   AF-M8B2G6-F1
#
_cell.length_a   1.000
_cell.length_b   1.000
_cell.length_c   1.000
_cell.angle_alpha   90.00
_cell.angle_beta   90.00
_cell.angle_gamma   90.00
#
_symmetry.space_group_name_H-M   'P 1'
#
loop_
_entity.id
_entity.type
_entity.pdbx_description
1 polymer ?
#
loop_
_entity_poly.entity_id
_entity_poly.type
_entity_poly.pdbx_seq_one_letter_code
_entity_poly.pdbx_strand_id
1 'polypeptide(L)'
;MDEYRKPRYYVAIDTLSGLDSATDLGRPLLDPLFNITLSVASRGFRHSECIPPGTYVEVSYHGSPLATGTAVQLCARPQKAPREQSLVAWGRGVRVPSFRLDNLAADARLDVEAFEVTLQMPPTHDHMGKIVTCKARRVGDAAALRAPCDSSNMGHYWTSSPKDLHGGA
;
A
#
# COMPACT_ATOMS: atom_id res chain seq x y z
N MET A 1 21.85 13.59 12.42
CA MET A 1 21.59 14.32 11.16
C MET A 1 21.09 13.33 10.08
N ASP A 2 20.23 12.36 10.45
CA ASP A 2 20.02 11.13 9.67
C ASP A 2 18.69 11.05 8.91
N GLU A 3 17.84 12.07 9.05
CA GLU A 3 16.52 12.10 8.40
C GLU A 3 16.59 12.47 6.90
N TYR A 4 17.69 13.12 6.48
CA TYR A 4 17.87 13.60 5.10
C TYR A 4 18.26 12.52 4.09
N ARG A 5 18.58 11.29 4.54
CA ARG A 5 18.98 10.17 3.67
C ARG A 5 17.94 9.07 3.52
N LYS A 6 16.79 9.18 4.20
CA LYS A 6 15.76 8.15 4.06
C LYS A 6 15.14 8.18 2.65
N PRO A 7 15.07 7.02 1.97
CA PRO A 7 14.24 6.81 0.79
C PRO A 7 12.87 7.45 0.98
N ARG A 8 12.34 8.13 -0.04
CA ARG A 8 10.99 8.68 0.04
C ARG A 8 10.08 7.94 -0.89
N TYR A 9 9.32 7.04 -0.29
CA TYR A 9 8.20 6.37 -0.89
C TYR A 9 6.93 7.14 -0.55
N TYR A 10 6.02 7.22 -1.51
CA TYR A 10 4.74 7.88 -1.38
C TYR A 10 3.69 7.04 -2.07
N VAL A 11 2.46 7.14 -1.58
CA VAL A 11 1.33 6.40 -2.12
C VAL A 11 0.10 7.27 -2.08
N ALA A 12 -0.63 7.30 -3.17
CA ALA A 12 -1.99 7.83 -3.25
C ALA A 12 -2.95 6.72 -3.69
N ILE A 13 -4.19 6.81 -3.20
CA ILE A 13 -5.30 6.00 -3.68
C ILE A 13 -6.10 6.89 -4.62
N ASP A 14 -6.04 6.59 -5.91
CA ASP A 14 -6.66 7.43 -6.94
C ASP A 14 -8.17 7.21 -6.94
N THR A 15 -8.60 5.95 -6.95
CA THR A 15 -10.02 5.58 -6.93
C THR A 15 -10.24 4.30 -6.13
N LEU A 16 -11.47 4.10 -5.69
CA LEU A 16 -11.95 2.92 -4.98
C LEU A 16 -13.29 2.45 -5.56
N SER A 17 -13.49 1.13 -5.62
CA SER A 17 -14.77 0.49 -5.90
C SER A 17 -14.94 -0.76 -5.02
N GLY A 18 -16.17 -1.25 -4.85
CA GLY A 18 -16.47 -2.44 -4.05
C GLY A 18 -16.54 -2.21 -2.53
N LEU A 19 -16.58 -0.94 -2.11
CA LEU A 19 -16.77 -0.50 -0.72
C LEU A 19 -17.78 0.67 -0.63
N ASP A 20 -18.72 0.76 -1.57
CA ASP A 20 -19.76 1.78 -1.50
C ASP A 20 -20.64 1.59 -0.24
N SER A 21 -20.89 2.69 0.47
CA SER A 21 -21.60 2.65 1.75
C SER A 21 -23.09 2.31 1.64
N ALA A 22 -23.69 2.49 0.45
CA ALA A 22 -25.08 2.19 0.17
C ALA A 22 -25.26 0.77 -0.41
N THR A 23 -24.31 0.28 -1.21
CA THR A 23 -24.50 -0.99 -1.96
C THR A 23 -23.64 -2.16 -1.48
N ASP A 24 -22.46 -1.90 -0.90
CA ASP A 24 -21.43 -2.93 -0.70
C ASP A 24 -21.19 -3.20 0.79
N LEU A 25 -21.08 -2.16 1.61
CA LEU A 25 -20.69 -2.29 3.03
C LEU A 25 -21.78 -2.93 3.93
N GLY A 26 -22.97 -3.17 3.40
CA GLY A 26 -24.00 -4.00 4.06
C GLY A 26 -23.79 -5.50 3.87
N ARG A 27 -22.81 -5.92 3.06
CA ARG A 27 -22.55 -7.32 2.73
C ARG A 27 -21.46 -7.92 3.63
N PRO A 28 -21.54 -9.21 3.96
CA PRO A 28 -20.53 -9.88 4.80
C PRO A 28 -19.21 -10.16 4.07
N LEU A 29 -19.22 -10.11 2.74
CA LEU A 29 -18.08 -10.37 1.87
C LEU A 29 -17.95 -9.18 0.92
N LEU A 30 -16.72 -8.66 0.82
CA LEU A 30 -16.40 -7.48 0.03
C LEU A 30 -15.47 -7.85 -1.12
N ASP A 31 -15.61 -7.16 -2.25
CA ASP A 31 -14.75 -7.32 -3.42
C ASP A 31 -14.09 -5.98 -3.76
N PRO A 32 -13.24 -5.42 -2.86
CA PRO A 32 -12.70 -4.09 -3.04
C PRO A 32 -11.65 -4.05 -4.15
N LEU A 33 -11.62 -2.93 -4.87
CA LEU A 33 -10.60 -2.63 -5.88
C LEU A 33 -10.12 -1.20 -5.74
N PHE A 34 -8.82 -1.06 -5.52
CA PHE A 34 -8.10 0.19 -5.33
C PHE A 34 -7.19 0.45 -6.53
N ASN A 35 -7.36 1.60 -7.17
CA ASN A 35 -6.35 2.13 -8.09
C ASN A 35 -5.37 2.97 -7.27
N ILE A 36 -4.09 2.63 -7.36
CA ILE A 36 -3.05 3.18 -6.50
C ILE A 36 -1.95 3.76 -7.37
N THR A 37 -1.51 4.98 -7.05
CA THR A 37 -0.27 5.54 -7.57
C THR A 37 0.82 5.45 -6.52
N LEU A 38 1.87 4.70 -6.84
CA LEU A 38 3.11 4.64 -6.05
C LEU A 38 4.12 5.62 -6.63
N SER A 39 4.77 6.41 -5.77
CA SER A 39 5.85 7.31 -6.15
C SER A 39 7.10 7.03 -5.32
N VAL A 40 8.26 7.07 -5.97
CA VAL A 40 9.56 6.93 -5.34
C VAL A 40 10.43 8.12 -5.73
N ALA A 41 11.18 8.65 -4.76
CA ALA A 41 12.15 9.70 -4.97
C ALA A 41 13.48 9.37 -4.31
N SER A 42 14.59 9.63 -5.02
CA SER A 42 15.92 9.58 -4.45
C SER A 42 16.42 11.00 -4.13
N ARG A 43 16.54 11.29 -2.83
CA ARG A 43 17.19 12.52 -2.34
C ARG A 43 18.70 12.38 -2.15
N GLY A 44 19.23 11.16 -2.34
CA GLY A 44 20.67 10.94 -2.31
C GLY A 44 21.36 11.64 -3.49
N PHE A 45 22.65 11.95 -3.31
CA PHE A 45 23.47 12.55 -4.37
C PHE A 45 24.00 11.51 -5.38
N ARG A 46 24.12 10.24 -4.97
CA ARG A 46 24.80 9.20 -5.76
C ARG A 46 23.99 7.94 -6.03
N HIS A 47 23.05 7.60 -5.14
CA HIS A 47 22.34 6.33 -5.19
C HIS A 47 20.91 6.52 -5.69
N SER A 48 20.51 5.70 -6.65
CA SER A 48 19.09 5.59 -7.02
C SER A 48 18.33 4.90 -5.91
N GLU A 49 17.04 5.20 -5.78
CA GLU A 49 16.14 4.46 -4.91
C GLU A 49 15.17 3.69 -5.79
N CYS A 50 14.93 2.42 -5.47
CA CYS A 50 14.11 1.54 -6.29
C CYS A 50 13.06 0.81 -5.46
N ILE A 51 11.88 0.66 -6.06
CA ILE A 51 10.94 -0.40 -5.73
C ILE A 51 11.41 -1.64 -6.49
N PRO A 52 11.84 -2.72 -5.82
CA PRO A 52 12.28 -3.93 -6.49
C PRO A 52 11.08 -4.69 -7.09
N PRO A 53 11.30 -5.51 -8.14
CA PRO A 53 10.27 -6.39 -8.66
C PRO A 53 9.79 -7.36 -7.57
N GLY A 54 8.50 -7.72 -7.61
CA GLY A 54 7.91 -8.61 -6.61
C GLY A 54 7.60 -7.93 -5.27
N THR A 55 7.66 -6.60 -5.20
CA THR A 55 7.16 -5.83 -4.05
C THR A 55 5.67 -6.09 -3.90
N TYR A 56 5.28 -6.65 -2.76
CA TYR A 56 3.89 -6.91 -2.42
C TYR A 56 3.25 -5.65 -1.83
N VAL A 57 2.03 -5.37 -2.25
CA VAL A 57 1.26 -4.21 -1.81
C VAL A 57 0.03 -4.73 -1.08
N GLU A 58 -0.20 -4.25 0.14
CA GLU A 58 -1.40 -4.52 0.91
C GLU A 58 -2.10 -3.21 1.24
N VAL A 59 -3.40 -3.13 0.99
CA VAL A 59 -4.27 -2.07 1.48
C VAL A 59 -5.08 -2.62 2.63
N SER A 60 -5.10 -1.90 3.74
CA SER A 60 -5.85 -2.28 4.93
C SER A 60 -6.61 -1.11 5.52
N TYR A 61 -7.66 -1.41 6.29
CA TYR A 61 -8.39 -0.45 7.09
C TYR A 61 -8.26 -0.82 8.57
N HIS A 62 -7.61 0.04 9.35
CA HIS A 62 -7.27 -0.19 10.76
C HIS A 62 -6.72 -1.61 11.05
N GLY A 63 -5.80 -2.06 10.20
CA GLY A 63 -5.12 -3.36 10.30
C GLY A 63 -5.93 -4.55 9.76
N SER A 64 -7.13 -4.36 9.22
CA SER A 64 -7.88 -5.40 8.51
C SER A 64 -7.52 -5.37 7.02
N PRO A 65 -6.89 -6.42 6.46
CA PRO A 65 -6.54 -6.44 5.04
C PRO A 65 -7.79 -6.37 4.16
N LEU A 66 -7.74 -5.51 3.15
CA LEU A 66 -8.82 -5.31 2.19
C LEU A 66 -8.43 -5.75 0.79
N ALA A 67 -7.24 -5.40 0.35
CA ALA A 67 -6.83 -5.66 -1.02
C ALA A 67 -5.33 -5.88 -1.09
N THR A 68 -4.92 -6.62 -2.13
CA THR A 68 -3.52 -6.98 -2.35
C THR A 68 -3.15 -6.74 -3.80
N GLY A 69 -1.88 -6.46 -4.05
CA GLY A 69 -1.36 -6.21 -5.38
C GLY A 69 0.15 -6.39 -5.43
N THR A 70 0.72 -6.18 -6.62
CA THR A 70 2.17 -6.24 -6.82
C THR A 70 2.64 -5.03 -7.59
N ALA A 71 3.74 -4.44 -7.13
CA ALA A 71 4.40 -3.36 -7.85
C ALA A 71 5.47 -3.92 -8.79
N VAL A 72 5.67 -3.25 -9.92
CA VAL A 72 6.78 -3.53 -10.82
C VAL A 72 8.01 -2.72 -10.43
N GLN A 73 9.14 -3.04 -11.06
CA GLN A 73 10.38 -2.32 -10.82
C GLN A 73 10.23 -0.84 -11.19
N LEU A 74 10.55 0.05 -10.25
CA LEU A 74 10.52 1.49 -10.45
C LEU A 74 11.67 2.15 -9.72
N CYS A 75 12.52 2.87 -10.44
CA CYS A 75 13.73 3.49 -9.87
C CYS A 75 13.75 5.00 -10.10
N ALA A 76 13.91 5.76 -9.02
CA ALA A 76 14.16 7.19 -9.05
C ALA A 76 15.66 7.49 -9.08
N ARG A 77 16.05 8.35 -10.02
CA ARG A 77 17.44 8.81 -10.14
C ARG A 77 17.78 9.82 -9.03
N PRO A 78 19.05 9.89 -8.59
CA PRO A 78 19.52 10.87 -7.61
C PRO A 78 19.13 12.30 -7.98
N GLN A 79 18.53 13.04 -7.04
CA GLN A 79 18.17 14.47 -7.18
C GLN A 79 17.30 14.80 -8.41
N LYS A 80 16.59 13.82 -8.96
CA LYS A 80 15.64 14.03 -10.05
C LYS A 80 14.22 14.00 -9.53
N ALA A 81 13.30 14.39 -10.42
CA ALA A 81 11.87 14.30 -10.15
C ALA A 81 11.49 12.86 -9.71
N PRO A 82 10.51 12.72 -8.81
CA PRO A 82 9.97 11.42 -8.43
C PRO A 82 9.54 10.62 -9.66
N ARG A 83 9.60 9.31 -9.54
CA ARG A 83 9.10 8.37 -10.54
C ARG A 83 7.85 7.72 -9.98
N GLU A 84 6.88 7.53 -10.85
CA GLU A 84 5.55 7.04 -10.47
C GLU A 84 5.18 5.81 -11.28
N GLN A 85 4.40 4.93 -10.68
CA GLN A 85 3.70 3.83 -11.34
C GLN A 85 2.29 3.73 -10.78
N SER A 86 1.35 3.36 -11.64
CA SER A 86 -0.01 3.02 -11.22
C SER A 86 -0.15 1.51 -11.18
N LEU A 87 -0.86 1.00 -10.17
CA LEU A 87 -1.19 -0.41 -10.03
C LEU A 87 -2.58 -0.58 -9.41
N VAL A 88 -3.12 -1.78 -9.56
CA VAL A 88 -4.40 -2.16 -8.96
C VAL A 88 -4.14 -3.13 -7.81
N ALA A 89 -4.66 -2.81 -6.63
CA ALA A 89 -4.80 -3.76 -5.54
C ALA A 89 -6.26 -4.16 -5.43
N TRP A 90 -6.53 -5.46 -5.33
CA TRP A 90 -7.90 -5.98 -5.23
C TRP A 90 -8.02 -7.07 -4.18
N GLY A 91 -9.24 -7.27 -3.70
CA GLY A 91 -9.63 -8.36 -2.82
C GLY A 91 -10.87 -9.05 -3.37
N ARG A 92 -11.03 -10.34 -3.09
CA ARG A 92 -12.23 -11.10 -3.45
C ARG A 92 -12.76 -11.86 -2.25
N GLY A 93 -14.04 -11.68 -1.96
CA GLY A 93 -14.70 -12.32 -0.83
C GLY A 93 -14.06 -11.96 0.51
N VAL A 94 -13.56 -10.73 0.64
CA VAL A 94 -12.84 -10.27 1.83
C VAL A 94 -13.80 -10.18 2.99
N ARG A 95 -13.44 -10.82 4.10
CA ARG A 95 -14.18 -10.75 5.35
C ARG A 95 -13.49 -9.80 6.31
N VAL A 96 -14.19 -8.73 6.66
CA VAL A 96 -13.77 -7.76 7.66
C VAL A 96 -14.52 -8.07 8.97
N PRO A 97 -13.86 -8.02 10.15
CA PRO A 97 -14.57 -8.15 11.42
C PRO A 97 -15.73 -7.15 11.51
N SER A 98 -16.91 -7.57 11.98
CA SER A 98 -18.13 -6.74 11.92
C SER A 98 -17.96 -5.35 12.52
N PHE A 99 -17.31 -5.23 13.69
CA PHE A 99 -17.03 -3.93 14.29
C PHE A 99 -16.14 -3.02 13.43
N ARG A 100 -15.23 -3.59 12.63
CA ARG A 100 -14.42 -2.83 11.66
C ARG A 100 -15.22 -2.46 10.43
N LEU A 101 -16.09 -3.36 9.97
CA LEU A 101 -16.98 -3.08 8.85
C LEU A 101 -17.96 -1.95 9.16
N ASP A 102 -18.53 -1.94 10.36
CA ASP A 102 -19.44 -0.88 10.82
C ASP A 102 -18.73 0.48 10.88
N ASN A 103 -17.49 0.51 11.38
CA ASN A 103 -16.67 1.73 11.40
C ASN A 103 -16.34 2.20 9.98
N LEU A 104 -15.94 1.28 9.09
CA LEU A 104 -15.68 1.60 7.68
C LEU A 104 -16.94 2.16 7.00
N ALA A 105 -18.11 1.59 7.28
CA ALA A 105 -19.38 2.08 6.76
C ALA A 105 -19.75 3.47 7.31
N ALA A 106 -19.48 3.73 8.58
CA ALA A 106 -19.70 5.04 9.18
C ALA A 106 -18.76 6.10 8.57
N ASP A 107 -17.47 5.77 8.44
CA ASP A 107 -16.47 6.67 7.86
C ASP A 107 -16.76 6.95 6.38
N ALA A 108 -17.12 5.93 5.60
CA ALA A 108 -17.46 6.07 4.18
C ALA A 108 -18.70 6.94 3.94
N ARG A 109 -19.69 6.90 4.85
CA ARG A 109 -20.87 7.80 4.77
C ARG A 109 -20.52 9.25 5.04
N LEU A 110 -19.44 9.49 5.77
CA LEU A 110 -18.92 10.83 6.08
C LEU A 110 -17.82 11.25 5.11
N ASP A 111 -17.45 10.40 4.13
CA ASP A 111 -16.33 10.60 3.22
C ASP A 111 -15.00 10.80 3.97
N VAL A 112 -14.82 10.19 5.14
CA VAL A 112 -13.61 10.32 5.99
C VAL A 112 -12.77 9.06 6.10
N GLU A 113 -13.14 8.01 5.38
CA GLU A 113 -12.39 6.77 5.36
C GLU A 113 -10.96 6.99 4.87
N ALA A 114 -10.03 6.38 5.57
CA ALA A 114 -8.62 6.46 5.26
C ALA A 114 -7.97 5.10 5.43
N PHE A 115 -7.13 4.74 4.47
CA PHE A 115 -6.53 3.42 4.38
C PHE A 115 -5.04 3.47 4.69
N GLU A 116 -4.51 2.34 5.12
CA GLU A 116 -3.08 2.10 5.23
C GLU A 116 -2.62 1.28 4.03
N VAL A 117 -1.58 1.75 3.34
CA VAL A 117 -0.94 1.01 2.27
C VAL A 117 0.45 0.57 2.71
N THR A 118 0.69 -0.73 2.70
CA THR A 118 1.97 -1.33 3.10
C THR A 118 2.64 -1.96 1.89
N LEU A 119 3.91 -1.60 1.65
CA LEU A 119 4.77 -2.19 0.65
C LEU A 119 5.77 -3.12 1.35
N GLN A 120 5.73 -4.40 1.02
CA GLN A 120 6.69 -5.39 1.45
C GLN A 120 7.68 -5.64 0.31
N MET A 121 8.83 -4.97 0.39
CA MET A 121 9.88 -5.06 -0.61
C MET A 121 10.79 -6.24 -0.29
N PRO A 122 10.91 -7.23 -1.19
CA PRO A 122 11.80 -8.37 -0.95
C PRO A 122 13.26 -7.92 -0.82
N PRO A 123 14.09 -8.68 -0.09
CA PRO A 123 15.53 -8.48 -0.12
C PRO A 123 16.06 -8.67 -1.54
N THR A 124 17.12 -7.93 -1.87
CA THR A 124 17.89 -8.09 -3.10
C THR A 124 19.32 -8.47 -2.73
N HIS A 125 20.16 -8.79 -3.72
CA HIS A 125 21.56 -9.14 -3.47
C HIS A 125 22.30 -8.06 -2.66
N ASP A 126 21.99 -6.78 -2.90
CA ASP A 126 22.71 -5.65 -2.31
C ASP A 126 21.97 -4.97 -1.16
N HIS A 127 20.70 -5.34 -0.90
CA HIS A 127 19.83 -4.64 0.05
C HIS A 127 18.94 -5.58 0.85
N MET A 128 18.84 -5.31 2.16
CA MET A 128 17.84 -5.95 3.02
C MET A 128 16.42 -5.64 2.53
N GLY A 129 15.49 -6.56 2.79
CA GLY A 129 14.07 -6.33 2.55
C GLY A 129 13.57 -5.14 3.38
N LYS A 130 12.53 -4.45 2.90
CA LYS A 130 11.99 -3.24 3.55
C LYS A 130 10.48 -3.33 3.68
N ILE A 131 9.95 -2.84 4.79
CA ILE A 131 8.53 -2.55 4.96
C ILE A 131 8.37 -1.05 4.87
N VAL A 132 7.48 -0.62 3.99
CA VAL A 132 7.09 0.79 3.84
C VAL A 132 5.62 0.91 4.13
N THR A 133 5.25 1.76 5.08
CA THR A 133 3.88 1.94 5.53
C THR A 133 3.44 3.37 5.32
N CYS A 134 2.35 3.52 4.59
CA CYS A 134 1.74 4.78 4.21
C CYS A 134 0.38 4.89 4.90
N LYS A 135 0.32 5.61 6.02
CA LYS A 135 -0.92 5.73 6.80
C LYS A 135 -1.85 6.82 6.27
N ALA A 136 -3.12 6.72 6.64
CA ALA A 136 -4.14 7.75 6.45
C ALA A 136 -4.30 8.23 5.00
N ARG A 137 -4.33 7.29 4.04
CA ARG A 137 -4.55 7.60 2.61
C ARG A 137 -6.04 7.65 2.31
N ARG A 138 -6.54 8.84 2.01
CA ARG A 138 -7.92 9.05 1.54
C ARG A 138 -7.98 8.87 0.03
N VAL A 139 -9.13 8.42 -0.46
CA VAL A 139 -9.38 8.26 -1.90
C VAL A 139 -9.40 9.64 -2.56
N GLY A 140 -8.73 9.78 -3.70
CA GLY A 140 -8.66 11.03 -4.47
C GLY A 140 -7.76 12.13 -3.89
N ASP A 141 -7.11 11.90 -2.74
CA ASP A 141 -6.18 12.87 -2.16
C ASP A 141 -4.82 12.86 -2.87
N ALA A 142 -4.67 13.70 -3.89
CA ALA A 142 -3.40 13.87 -4.59
C ALA A 142 -2.28 14.45 -3.70
N ALA A 143 -2.61 15.12 -2.58
CA ALA A 143 -1.59 15.62 -1.65
C ALA A 143 -0.88 14.47 -0.91
N ALA A 144 -1.45 13.27 -0.91
CA ALA A 144 -0.82 12.06 -0.39
C ALA A 144 0.56 11.78 -1.03
N LEU A 145 0.78 12.16 -2.30
CA LEU A 145 2.08 12.05 -2.97
C LEU A 145 3.15 13.03 -2.47
N ARG A 146 2.81 13.91 -1.52
CA ARG A 146 3.75 14.82 -0.83
C ARG A 146 4.06 14.39 0.59
N ALA A 147 3.20 13.54 1.18
CA ALA A 147 3.38 13.00 2.53
C ALA A 147 4.19 11.69 2.48
N PRO A 148 5.44 11.66 2.97
CA PRO A 148 6.29 10.49 2.88
C PRO A 148 5.74 9.34 3.73
N CYS A 149 5.98 8.12 3.29
CA CYS A 149 5.70 6.92 4.05
C CYS A 149 6.82 6.59 5.04
N ASP A 150 6.46 5.87 6.10
CA ASP A 150 7.43 5.34 7.06
C ASP A 150 8.11 4.11 6.46
N SER A 151 9.44 4.05 6.51
CA SER A 151 10.20 2.91 6.03
C SER A 151 11.05 2.29 7.13
N SER A 152 11.02 0.97 7.24
CA SER A 152 11.89 0.18 8.11
C SER A 152 12.48 -1.01 7.35
N ASN A 153 13.63 -1.50 7.80
CA ASN A 153 14.14 -2.77 7.29
C ASN A 153 13.26 -3.90 7.84
N MET A 154 12.96 -4.91 7.02
CA MET A 154 12.44 -6.17 7.52
C MET A 154 13.45 -6.72 8.52
N GLY A 155 13.04 -6.92 9.77
CA GLY A 155 13.87 -7.63 10.74
C GLY A 155 14.18 -9.04 10.24
N HIS A 156 15.23 -9.67 10.76
CA HIS A 156 15.67 -11.02 10.38
C HIS A 156 14.63 -12.16 10.59
N TYR A 157 13.43 -11.83 11.11
CA TYR A 157 12.39 -12.78 11.49
C TYR A 157 11.11 -12.72 10.64
N TRP A 158 11.06 -11.92 9.57
CA TRP A 158 9.88 -11.88 8.70
C TRP A 158 9.89 -13.05 7.72
N THR A 159 9.15 -14.12 8.04
CA THR A 159 8.69 -15.10 7.06
C THR A 159 7.52 -14.51 6.29
N SER A 160 7.56 -14.56 4.95
CA SER A 160 6.41 -14.26 4.10
C SER A 160 5.17 -14.97 4.65
N SER A 161 4.05 -14.26 4.76
CA SER A 161 2.75 -14.92 4.98
C SER A 161 2.62 -16.03 3.95
N PRO A 162 2.37 -17.28 4.36
CA PRO A 162 2.18 -18.36 3.42
C PRO A 162 1.06 -17.96 2.48
N LYS A 163 1.37 -17.92 1.18
CA LYS A 163 0.35 -17.89 0.13
C LYS A 163 -0.58 -19.06 0.42
N ASP A 164 -1.87 -18.77 0.52
CA ASP A 164 -2.92 -19.76 0.47
C ASP A 164 -2.62 -20.74 -0.67
N LEU A 165 -2.22 -21.96 -0.29
CA LEU A 165 -2.15 -23.10 -1.17
C LEU A 165 -3.57 -23.31 -1.70
N HIS A 166 -3.81 -22.78 -2.90
CA HIS A 166 -5.00 -23.00 -3.68
C HIS A 166 -5.12 -24.47 -4.10
N GLY A 167 -6.37 -24.96 -4.07
CA GLY A 167 -6.87 -26.10 -4.84
C GLY A 167 -6.72 -27.44 -4.10
N GLY A 168 -7.75 -28.25 -3.91
CA GLY A 168 -8.98 -28.40 -4.66
C GLY A 168 -9.11 -29.87 -5.09
N ALA A 169 -10.33 -30.41 -4.94
CA ALA A 169 -10.79 -31.79 -5.14
C ALA A 169 -10.51 -32.78 -3.99
#